data_AF-A0A971VHL5-F1
#
_entry.id   AF-A0A971VHL5-F1
#
_cell.length_a   1.000
_cell.length_b   1.000
_cell.length_c   1.000
_cell.angle_alpha   90.00
_cell.angle_beta   90.00
_cell.angle_gamma   90.00
#
_symmetry.space_group_name_H-M   'P 1'
#
loop_
_entity.id
_entity.type
_entity.pdbx_description
1 polymer ?
#
loop_
_entity_poly.entity_id
_entity_poly.type
_entity_poly.pdbx_seq_one_letter_code
_entity_poly.pdbx_strand_id
1 'polypeptide(L)'
;MPCSRCLELTKVQINANLKYIFSLKPSREDNEEDDLDRDMQEDLIILETWDEKIDLIPLIWETLLSGLPAVELCSKECKGLCPNCGENLNKATCNCKKEEGDPRFDILRPFIEKEK
;
A
#
# COMPACT_ATOMS: atom_id res chain seq x y z
N MET A 1 -7.29 -4.82 10.21
CA MET A 1 -6.70 -3.49 10.50
C MET A 1 -7.82 -2.47 10.66
N PRO A 2 -7.65 -1.37 11.42
CA PRO A 2 -8.68 -0.34 11.51
C PRO A 2 -8.83 0.39 10.16
N CYS A 3 -10.06 0.69 9.78
CA CYS A 3 -10.39 1.48 8.60
C CYS A 3 -9.83 2.89 8.73
N SER A 4 -9.13 3.38 7.70
CA SER A 4 -8.52 4.72 7.70
C SER A 4 -9.53 5.87 7.78
N ARG A 5 -10.83 5.62 7.51
CA ARG A 5 -11.88 6.64 7.55
C ARG A 5 -12.75 6.60 8.80
N CYS A 6 -13.16 5.41 9.25
CA CYS A 6 -14.10 5.25 10.36
C CYS A 6 -13.52 4.51 11.58
N LEU A 7 -12.26 4.08 11.52
CA LEU A 7 -11.53 3.34 12.56
C LEU A 7 -12.13 1.96 12.94
N GLU A 8 -13.21 1.52 12.31
CA GLU A 8 -13.74 0.18 12.53
C GLU A 8 -12.80 -0.89 12.01
N LEU A 9 -12.72 -2.01 12.73
CA LEU A 9 -11.92 -3.15 12.33
C LEU A 9 -12.45 -3.72 11.01
N THR A 10 -11.59 -3.75 10.00
CA THR A 10 -11.86 -4.36 8.71
C THR A 10 -10.86 -5.46 8.38
N LYS A 11 -11.30 -6.39 7.54
CA LYS A 11 -10.47 -7.42 6.93
C LYS A 11 -9.99 -6.91 5.57
N VAL A 12 -8.73 -7.16 5.28
CA VAL A 12 -8.08 -6.77 4.04
C VAL A 12 -7.65 -8.04 3.35
N GLN A 13 -7.83 -8.10 2.03
CA GLN A 13 -7.29 -9.19 1.21
C GLN A 13 -5.97 -8.73 0.60
N ILE A 14 -4.90 -9.42 0.97
CA ILE A 14 -3.57 -9.19 0.41
C ILE A 14 -3.37 -10.24 -0.67
N ASN A 15 -3.15 -9.80 -1.90
CA ASN A 15 -2.79 -10.66 -3.02
C ASN A 15 -1.35 -10.35 -3.41
N ALA A 16 -0.48 -11.34 -3.28
CA ALA A 16 0.93 -11.19 -3.54
C ALA A 16 1.42 -12.37 -4.37
N ASN A 17 2.25 -12.10 -5.39
CA ASN A 17 2.87 -13.12 -6.22
C ASN A 17 4.35 -13.20 -5.83
N LEU A 18 4.80 -14.40 -5.51
CA LEU A 18 6.16 -14.67 -5.09
C LEU A 18 6.89 -15.43 -6.20
N LYS A 19 7.99 -14.89 -6.70
CA LYS A 19 8.88 -15.58 -7.63
C LYS A 19 10.31 -15.20 -7.30
N TYR A 20 11.14 -16.20 -7.00
CA TYR A 20 12.56 -16.03 -6.75
C TYR A 20 13.32 -17.18 -7.41
N ILE A 21 14.49 -16.87 -7.95
CA ILE A 21 15.41 -17.85 -8.53
C ILE A 21 16.66 -17.85 -7.66
N PHE A 22 17.07 -19.03 -7.21
CA PHE A 22 18.29 -19.20 -6.42
C PHE A 22 19.36 -19.83 -7.29
N SER A 23 20.53 -19.21 -7.33
CA SER A 23 21.69 -19.73 -8.06
C SER A 23 22.93 -19.70 -7.17
N LEU A 24 23.84 -20.64 -7.36
CA LEU A 24 25.16 -20.54 -6.76
C LEU A 24 25.97 -19.50 -7.49
N LYS A 25 26.82 -18.80 -6.73
CA LYS A 25 27.87 -18.01 -7.34
C LYS A 25 28.75 -18.91 -8.22
N PRO A 26 28.87 -18.64 -9.53
CA PRO A 26 29.78 -19.39 -10.36
C PRO A 26 31.21 -19.23 -9.83
N SER A 27 31.96 -20.33 -9.82
CA SER A 27 33.41 -20.28 -9.59
C SER A 27 34.04 -19.36 -10.63
N ARG A 28 35.10 -18.62 -10.24
CA ARG A 28 35.77 -17.54 -11.00
C ARG A 28 36.28 -17.90 -12.41
N GLU A 29 36.01 -19.10 -12.91
CA GLU A 29 36.43 -19.60 -14.23
C GLU A 29 35.39 -19.34 -15.32
N ASP A 30 34.11 -19.14 -14.98
CA ASP A 30 33.05 -18.86 -15.96
C ASP A 30 32.82 -17.34 -16.07
N ASN A 31 33.70 -16.67 -16.81
CA ASN A 31 33.48 -15.28 -17.24
C ASN A 31 32.56 -15.29 -18.48
N GLU A 32 31.30 -15.66 -18.27
CA GLU A 32 30.26 -15.34 -19.25
C GLU A 32 29.60 -14.05 -18.75
N GLU A 33 29.75 -12.97 -19.53
CA GLU A 33 29.07 -11.71 -19.26
C GLU A 33 27.58 -12.00 -19.07
N ASP A 34 27.06 -11.75 -17.86
CA ASP A 34 25.68 -11.99 -17.43
C ASP A 34 24.70 -11.23 -18.35
N ASP A 35 24.37 -11.83 -19.49
CA ASP A 35 23.35 -11.38 -20.44
C ASP A 35 21.95 -11.83 -19.95
N LEU A 36 21.74 -11.79 -18.63
CA LEU A 36 20.45 -12.06 -18.02
C LEU A 36 19.55 -10.84 -18.23
N ASP A 37 18.36 -11.05 -18.76
CA ASP A 37 17.32 -10.01 -18.85
C ASP A 37 17.22 -9.24 -17.53
N ARG A 38 17.16 -7.90 -17.61
CA ARG A 38 17.19 -7.02 -16.42
C ARG A 38 16.10 -7.37 -15.40
N ASP A 39 14.94 -7.83 -15.88
CA ASP A 39 13.81 -8.29 -15.07
C ASP A 39 14.10 -9.60 -14.30
N MET A 40 14.97 -10.48 -14.83
CA MET A 40 15.39 -11.69 -14.12
C MET A 40 16.46 -11.43 -13.05
N GLN A 41 17.18 -10.31 -13.13
CA GLN A 41 18.20 -9.95 -12.14
C GLN A 41 17.57 -9.50 -10.81
N GLU A 42 16.37 -8.93 -10.82
CA GLU A 42 15.67 -8.52 -9.60
C GLU A 42 15.17 -9.71 -8.76
N ASP A 43 14.76 -10.80 -9.41
CA ASP A 43 14.29 -12.04 -8.76
C ASP A 43 15.43 -13.02 -8.42
N LEU A 44 16.68 -12.73 -8.82
CA LEU A 44 17.83 -13.63 -8.67
C LEU A 44 18.55 -13.43 -7.33
N ILE A 45 18.65 -14.51 -6.55
CA ILE A 45 19.39 -14.55 -5.29
C ILE A 45 20.62 -15.45 -5.48
N ILE A 46 21.80 -14.83 -5.38
CA ILE A 46 23.08 -15.54 -5.47
C ILE A 46 23.48 -16.04 -4.10
N LEU A 47 23.63 -17.36 -3.97
CA LEU A 47 24.11 -18.03 -2.77
C LEU A 47 25.62 -18.29 -2.89
N GLU A 48 26.36 -18.06 -1.81
CA GLU A 48 27.79 -18.40 -1.76
C GLU A 48 28.00 -19.92 -1.70
N THR A 49 27.10 -20.63 -1.02
CA THR A 49 27.08 -22.08 -0.86
C THR A 49 25.64 -22.60 -0.86
N TRP A 50 25.46 -23.87 -1.25
CA TRP A 50 24.17 -24.55 -1.05
C TRP A 50 24.13 -25.01 0.40
N ASP A 51 23.38 -24.27 1.22
CA ASP A 51 23.02 -24.75 2.54
C ASP A 51 21.95 -25.84 2.43
N GLU A 52 21.85 -26.70 3.45
CA GLU A 52 20.81 -27.75 3.50
C GLU A 52 19.37 -27.17 3.56
N LYS A 53 19.25 -25.88 3.91
CA LYS A 53 17.99 -25.17 4.08
C LYS A 53 18.13 -23.74 3.57
N ILE A 54 17.08 -23.24 2.93
CA ILE A 54 16.95 -21.84 2.53
C ILE A 54 15.87 -21.20 3.39
N ASP A 55 16.19 -20.11 4.07
CA ASP A 55 15.20 -19.35 4.82
C ASP A 55 14.40 -18.43 3.89
N LEU A 56 13.15 -18.80 3.63
CA LEU A 56 12.24 -18.04 2.78
C LEU A 56 11.45 -16.98 3.57
N ILE A 57 11.53 -16.97 4.90
CA ILE A 57 10.74 -16.05 5.74
C ILE A 57 10.98 -14.58 5.34
N PRO A 58 12.23 -14.11 5.14
CA PRO A 58 12.47 -12.71 4.79
C PRO A 58 11.84 -12.32 3.46
N LEU A 59 11.95 -13.19 2.45
CA LEU A 59 11.45 -12.95 1.09
C LEU A 59 9.92 -12.90 1.05
N ILE A 60 9.29 -13.85 1.72
CA ILE A 60 7.83 -13.90 1.86
C ILE A 60 7.35 -12.66 2.62
N TRP A 61 8.04 -12.28 3.70
CA TRP A 61 7.68 -11.12 4.51
C TRP A 61 7.74 -9.82 3.71
N GLU A 62 8.81 -9.60 2.95
CA GLU A 62 8.96 -8.43 2.08
C GLU A 62 7.86 -8.36 1.02
N THR A 63 7.60 -9.48 0.36
CA THR A 63 6.57 -9.56 -0.69
C THR A 63 5.17 -9.29 -0.12
N LEU A 64 4.86 -9.82 1.08
CA LEU A 64 3.60 -9.53 1.77
C LEU A 64 3.48 -8.06 2.16
N LEU A 65 4.55 -7.44 2.67
CA LEU A 65 4.57 -6.02 3.01
C LEU A 65 4.33 -5.15 1.78
N SER A 66 4.96 -5.48 0.66
CA SER A 66 4.75 -4.76 -0.61
C SER A 66 3.31 -4.89 -1.13
N GLY A 67 2.61 -5.98 -0.80
CA GLY A 67 1.22 -6.21 -1.18
C GLY A 67 0.19 -5.48 -0.30
N LEU A 68 0.62 -4.82 0.79
CA LEU A 68 -0.30 -4.11 1.66
C LEU A 68 -0.88 -2.86 0.99
N PRO A 69 -2.21 -2.64 1.05
CA PRO A 69 -2.81 -1.39 0.62
C PRO A 69 -2.29 -0.19 1.42
N ALA A 70 -2.03 0.92 0.72
CA ALA A 70 -1.68 2.18 1.38
C ALA A 70 -2.84 2.76 2.23
N VAL A 71 -4.10 2.44 1.87
CA VAL A 71 -5.30 2.92 2.56
C VAL A 71 -6.30 1.79 2.67
N GLU A 72 -6.79 1.55 3.87
CA GLU A 72 -7.68 0.44 4.18
C GLU A 72 -9.07 0.94 4.52
N LEU A 73 -10.06 0.54 3.72
CA LEU A 73 -11.44 0.94 3.92
C LEU A 73 -12.30 -0.26 4.27
N CYS A 74 -13.20 -0.09 5.23
CA CYS A 74 -14.20 -1.12 5.56
C CYS A 74 -15.21 -1.35 4.42
N SER A 75 -15.36 -0.37 3.52
CA SER A 75 -16.13 -0.46 2.28
C SER A 75 -15.68 0.65 1.33
N LYS A 76 -15.92 0.47 0.01
CA LYS A 76 -15.63 1.50 -0.99
C LYS A 76 -16.36 2.82 -0.72
N GLU A 77 -17.58 2.71 -0.16
CA GLU A 77 -18.46 3.84 0.15
C GLU A 77 -18.36 4.30 1.62
N CYS A 78 -17.27 4.00 2.32
CA CYS A 78 -17.12 4.38 3.72
C CYS A 78 -17.14 5.91 3.88
N LYS A 79 -18.15 6.41 4.61
CA LYS A 79 -18.38 7.84 4.87
C LYS A 79 -17.44 8.43 5.93
N GLY A 80 -16.78 7.57 6.70
CA GLY A 80 -15.82 7.96 7.73
C GLY A 80 -16.45 8.57 8.98
N LEU A 81 -15.62 9.25 9.76
CA LEU A 81 -16.05 10.00 10.94
C LEU A 81 -16.37 11.45 10.58
N CYS A 82 -17.29 12.07 11.32
CA CYS A 82 -17.49 13.51 11.27
C CYS A 82 -16.20 14.23 11.73
N PRO A 83 -15.63 15.16 10.94
CA PRO A 83 -14.39 15.85 11.32
C PRO A 83 -14.56 16.77 12.54
N ASN A 84 -15.79 17.14 12.88
CA ASN A 84 -16.07 18.06 13.99
C ASN A 84 -16.44 17.35 15.31
N CYS A 85 -17.10 16.19 15.26
CA CYS A 85 -17.57 15.49 16.47
C CYS A 85 -17.15 14.02 16.57
N GLY A 86 -16.56 13.43 15.53
CA GLY A 86 -16.13 12.03 15.54
C GLY A 86 -17.25 11.01 15.34
N GLU A 87 -18.52 11.41 15.16
CA GLU A 87 -19.63 10.49 14.90
C GLU A 87 -19.37 9.65 13.65
N ASN A 88 -19.67 8.35 13.71
CA ASN A 88 -19.47 7.46 12.56
C ASN A 88 -20.61 7.63 11.55
N LEU A 89 -20.29 8.28 10.43
CA LEU A 89 -21.25 8.64 9.40
C LEU A 89 -21.82 7.44 8.63
N ASN A 90 -21.25 6.25 8.81
CA ASN A 90 -21.81 5.00 8.30
C ASN A 90 -23.00 4.50 9.14
N LYS A 91 -23.09 4.91 10.41
CA LYS A 91 -24.11 4.44 11.37
C LYS A 91 -25.18 5.50 11.63
N ALA A 92 -24.78 6.77 11.74
CA ALA A 92 -25.69 7.86 12.05
C ALA A 92 -25.27 9.15 11.34
N THR A 93 -26.20 10.09 11.22
CA THR A 93 -25.90 11.45 10.77
C THR A 93 -25.54 12.34 11.96
N CYS A 94 -24.52 13.18 11.82
CA CYS A 94 -24.20 14.18 12.83
C CYS A 94 -25.02 15.47 12.66
N ASN A 95 -25.23 16.21 13.75
CA ASN A 95 -25.86 17.54 13.73
C ASN A 95 -24.85 18.71 13.62
N CYS A 96 -23.60 18.43 13.26
CA CYS A 96 -22.60 19.48 13.09
C CYS A 96 -23.00 20.40 11.93
N LYS A 97 -22.83 21.71 12.12
CA LYS A 97 -23.04 22.69 11.06
C LYS A 97 -22.08 22.39 9.92
N LYS A 98 -22.60 22.23 8.69
CA LYS A 98 -21.77 22.26 7.49
C LYS A 98 -21.37 23.71 7.27
N GLU A 99 -20.12 24.05 7.54
CA GLU A 99 -19.56 25.32 7.08
C GLU A 99 -19.34 25.22 5.57
N GLU A 100 -19.88 26.19 4.83
CA GLU A 100 -19.66 26.29 3.38
C GLU A 100 -18.27 26.88 3.11
N GLY A 101 -17.33 25.98 2.85
CA GLY A 101 -15.98 26.32 2.44
C GLY A 101 -15.05 26.59 3.61
N ASP A 102 -13.76 26.41 3.33
CA ASP A 102 -12.70 26.70 4.29
C ASP A 102 -12.45 28.22 4.34
N PRO A 103 -12.45 28.87 5.52
CA PRO A 103 -12.20 30.30 5.65
C PRO A 103 -10.90 30.78 4.99
N ARG A 104 -9.90 29.89 4.86
CA ARG A 104 -8.61 30.19 4.20
C ARG A 104 -8.76 30.43 2.70
N PHE A 105 -9.83 29.94 2.09
CA PHE A 105 -10.15 30.12 0.68
C PHE A 105 -11.17 31.22 0.42
N ASP A 106 -11.51 32.04 1.42
CA ASP A 106 -12.46 33.14 1.26
C ASP A 106 -12.08 34.11 0.13
N ILE A 107 -10.77 34.35 -0.06
CA ILE A 107 -10.23 35.18 -1.15
C ILE A 107 -10.54 34.61 -2.56
N LEU A 108 -10.84 33.31 -2.65
CA LEU A 108 -11.16 32.62 -3.89
C LEU A 108 -12.68 32.53 -4.15
N ARG A 109 -13.54 32.81 -3.16
CA ARG A 109 -15.01 32.80 -3.34
C ARG A 109 -15.49 33.59 -4.57
N PRO A 110 -14.99 34.81 -4.84
CA PRO A 110 -15.44 35.60 -5.99
C PRO A 110 -15.17 34.96 -7.37
N PHE A 111 -14.28 33.96 -7.43
CA PHE A 111 -13.92 33.26 -8.67
C PHE A 111 -14.77 32.01 -8.91
N ILE A 112 -15.35 31.42 -7.87
CA ILE A 112 -16.21 30.23 -7.97
C ILE A 112 -17.63 30.59 -8.44
N GLU A 113 -18.10 31.80 -8.10
CA GLU A 113 -19.46 32.26 -8.44
C GLU A 113 -19.61 32.75 -9.89
N LYS A 114 -18.51 33.00 -10.61
CA LYS A 114 -18.52 33.51 -11.99
C LYS A 114 -18.64 32.44 -13.08
N GLU A 115 -18.56 31.15 -12.73
CA GLU A 115 -18.67 30.02 -13.67
C GLU A 115 -20.04 29.32 -13.67
N LYS A 116 -21.07 29.91 -13.03
CA LYS A 116 -22.47 29.48 -13.17
C LYS A 116 -23.23 30.38 -14.12
#